data_AF-A0A2X2Y5Z4-F1
#
_entry.id   AF-A0A2X2Y5Z4-F1
#
_cell.length_a   1.000
_cell.length_b   1.000
_cell.length_c   1.000
_cell.angle_alpha   90.00
_cell.angle_beta   90.00
_cell.angle_gamma   90.00
#
_symmetry.space_group_name_H-M   'P 1'
#
loop_
_entity.id
_entity.type
_entity.pdbx_description
1 polymer ?
#
loop_
_entity_poly.entity_id
_entity_poly.type
_entity_poly.pdbx_seq_one_letter_code
_entity_poly.pdbx_strand_id
1 'polypeptide(L)'
;MCIAVLAHVVRLSYTAVVIHNLCKSDLLKNDSHGVSPYFRGSYRILAMEIEKTNVESFQLDHTKVKAPFVRVAHQETLPGGDEFIKYDVRFCQPNVEHLDMPVVHSLEHSMAEHMRDHTDKLLDFSPMGCQTGFYAMTLGIQPEEFMSILQATLVDIVNMNEVPAANEVQCGWGKSHSLAGAQAAAQKMLDHREEWGRIYSH
;
A
#
# COMPACT_ATOMS: atom_id res chain seq x y z
N MET A 1 -31.63 32.42 36.06
CA MET A 1 -30.51 31.60 35.56
C MET A 1 -31.11 30.30 35.05
N CYS A 2 -31.11 30.15 33.73
CA CYS A 2 -31.94 29.20 33.00
C CYS A 2 -31.20 27.89 32.70
N ILE A 3 -31.97 26.80 32.85
CA ILE A 3 -32.04 25.59 32.01
C ILE A 3 -30.96 24.52 32.17
N ALA A 4 -31.45 23.35 32.61
CA ALA A 4 -30.85 22.03 32.54
C ALA A 4 -30.92 21.43 31.11
N VAL A 5 -29.90 20.65 30.73
CA VAL A 5 -29.95 19.60 29.69
C VAL A 5 -28.95 18.51 30.15
N LEU A 6 -29.42 17.39 30.70
CA LEU A 6 -29.57 16.06 30.05
C LEU A 6 -28.32 15.61 29.26
N ALA A 7 -27.60 14.56 29.69
CA ALA A 7 -27.90 13.14 29.58
C ALA A 7 -27.51 12.51 28.22
N HIS A 8 -26.69 11.45 28.29
CA HIS A 8 -26.35 10.46 27.25
C HIS A 8 -25.50 11.01 26.09
N VAL A 9 -24.38 10.38 25.70
CA VAL A 9 -24.37 9.19 24.86
C VAL A 9 -23.20 8.26 25.21
N VAL A 10 -23.55 7.07 25.69
CA VAL A 10 -22.80 5.84 25.50
C VAL A 10 -23.15 5.28 24.11
N ARG A 11 -22.16 4.67 23.44
CA ARG A 11 -22.24 3.87 22.19
C ARG A 11 -22.49 4.64 20.88
N LEU A 12 -21.58 4.41 19.94
CA LEU A 12 -21.78 3.90 18.56
C LEU A 12 -20.41 3.97 17.87
N SER A 13 -19.65 2.86 17.82
CA SER A 13 -19.70 1.80 16.79
C SER A 13 -18.77 2.11 15.61
N TYR A 14 -17.82 1.19 15.41
CA TYR A 14 -17.12 0.90 14.17
C TYR A 14 -17.95 1.27 12.93
N THR A 15 -17.45 2.17 12.11
CA THR A 15 -17.88 2.26 10.71
C THR A 15 -16.67 2.66 9.90
N ALA A 16 -16.15 1.69 9.12
CA ALA A 16 -15.27 1.96 8.02
C ALA A 16 -15.99 2.92 7.07
N VAL A 17 -15.43 4.13 6.90
CA VAL A 17 -15.93 5.09 5.93
C VAL A 17 -15.50 4.59 4.55
N VAL A 18 -16.39 3.88 3.87
CA VAL A 18 -16.29 3.62 2.43
C VAL A 18 -16.81 4.86 1.72
N ILE A 19 -15.92 5.68 1.17
CA ILE A 19 -16.29 6.78 0.27
C ILE A 19 -16.52 6.17 -1.12
N HIS A 20 -17.77 5.87 -1.46
CA HIS A 20 -18.15 5.46 -2.82
C HIS A 20 -18.58 6.69 -3.62
N ASN A 21 -17.78 7.05 -4.62
CA ASN A 21 -18.05 8.17 -5.51
C ASN A 21 -19.29 7.94 -6.39
N LEU A 22 -20.19 8.92 -6.36
CA LEU A 22 -21.29 9.11 -7.29
C LEU A 22 -20.75 9.79 -8.55
N CYS A 23 -20.60 9.04 -9.65
CA CYS A 23 -20.70 9.61 -11.00
C CYS A 23 -20.93 8.49 -12.03
N LYS A 24 -22.20 8.16 -12.29
CA LYS A 24 -22.60 7.52 -13.54
C LYS A 24 -23.19 8.61 -14.43
N SER A 25 -22.49 8.95 -15.49
CA SER A 25 -23.07 9.62 -16.64
C SER A 25 -22.48 8.99 -17.90
N ASP A 26 -23.36 8.29 -18.61
CA ASP A 26 -23.46 8.23 -20.07
C ASP A 26 -22.17 8.06 -20.87
N LEU A 27 -21.98 6.85 -21.43
CA LEU A 27 -21.54 6.63 -22.82
C LEU A 27 -21.54 5.11 -23.10
N LEU A 28 -22.74 4.54 -23.27
CA LEU A 28 -22.92 3.30 -24.00
C LEU A 28 -23.45 3.65 -25.39
N LYS A 29 -22.56 3.63 -26.39
CA LYS A 29 -22.96 3.44 -27.79
C LYS A 29 -22.00 2.45 -28.43
N ASN A 30 -22.53 1.25 -28.66
CA ASN A 30 -22.02 0.28 -29.63
C ASN A 30 -21.86 0.96 -30.99
N ASP A 31 -20.87 0.53 -31.77
CA ASP A 31 -21.09 0.30 -33.19
C ASP A 31 -20.23 -0.87 -33.69
N SER A 32 -20.94 -1.87 -34.16
CA SER A 32 -20.48 -3.09 -34.80
C SER A 32 -20.39 -2.88 -36.31
N HIS A 33 -19.21 -3.02 -36.92
CA HIS A 33 -19.10 -3.29 -38.36
C HIS A 33 -17.96 -4.27 -38.65
N GLY A 34 -18.32 -5.39 -39.28
CA GLY A 34 -17.44 -6.55 -39.49
C GLY A 34 -16.53 -6.46 -40.71
N VAL A 35 -15.57 -7.39 -40.75
CA VAL A 35 -14.91 -7.81 -41.99
C VAL A 35 -14.46 -9.28 -41.92
N SER A 36 -14.91 -10.03 -42.92
CA SER A 36 -14.35 -11.19 -43.65
C SER A 36 -13.86 -12.46 -42.92
N PRO A 37 -14.37 -13.66 -43.28
CA PRO A 37 -13.78 -14.94 -42.93
C PRO A 37 -12.68 -15.27 -43.95
N TYR A 38 -11.44 -15.48 -43.53
CA TYR A 38 -10.34 -16.18 -44.23
C TYR A 38 -9.02 -15.50 -43.86
N PHE A 39 -8.47 -15.81 -42.68
CA PHE A 39 -7.01 -15.91 -42.53
C PHE A 39 -6.68 -16.86 -41.38
N ARG A 40 -6.01 -17.95 -41.73
CA ARG A 40 -5.55 -19.02 -40.85
C ARG A 40 -4.41 -18.50 -39.97
N GLY A 41 -4.42 -18.91 -38.70
CA GLY A 41 -3.24 -18.99 -37.85
C GLY A 41 -2.72 -17.66 -37.32
N SER A 42 -3.17 -17.29 -36.11
CA SER A 42 -2.43 -16.39 -35.24
C SER A 42 -2.64 -16.85 -33.81
N TYR A 43 -1.54 -17.13 -33.09
CA TYR A 43 -1.58 -17.14 -31.63
C TYR A 43 -2.02 -15.73 -31.22
N ARG A 44 -3.31 -15.56 -30.91
CA ARG A 44 -3.77 -14.40 -30.18
C ARG A 44 -3.08 -14.48 -28.83
N ILE A 45 -2.04 -13.67 -28.65
CA ILE A 45 -1.73 -13.14 -27.33
C ILE A 45 -3.02 -12.39 -26.95
N LEU A 46 -3.90 -13.05 -26.20
CA LEU A 46 -4.99 -12.35 -25.54
C LEU A 46 -4.28 -11.39 -24.59
N ALA A 47 -4.20 -10.11 -24.97
CA ALA A 47 -4.01 -9.08 -23.98
C ALA A 47 -5.13 -9.30 -22.95
N MET A 48 -4.79 -9.73 -21.74
CA MET A 48 -5.76 -9.75 -20.65
C MET A 48 -6.18 -8.31 -20.43
N GLU A 49 -7.42 -7.99 -20.79
CA GLU A 49 -7.99 -6.69 -20.49
C GLU A 49 -8.13 -6.59 -18.97
N ILE A 50 -7.51 -5.56 -18.39
CA ILE A 50 -7.69 -5.23 -16.98
C ILE A 50 -9.11 -4.69 -16.83
N GLU A 51 -9.99 -5.47 -16.20
CA GLU A 51 -11.36 -5.02 -15.93
C GLU A 51 -11.35 -3.79 -15.00
N LYS A 52 -12.13 -2.76 -15.37
CA LYS A 52 -12.24 -1.54 -14.55
C LYS A 52 -12.92 -1.88 -13.23
N THR A 53 -12.18 -1.77 -12.12
CA THR A 53 -12.71 -2.00 -10.77
C THR A 53 -12.67 -0.73 -9.91
N ASN A 54 -13.31 -0.77 -8.74
CA ASN A 54 -13.29 0.32 -7.76
C ASN A 54 -11.96 0.41 -6.98
N VAL A 55 -11.09 -0.60 -7.08
CA VAL A 55 -9.86 -0.69 -6.29
C VAL A 55 -8.68 -0.38 -7.20
N GLU A 56 -7.97 0.72 -6.93
CA GLU A 56 -6.85 1.19 -7.75
C GLU A 56 -5.81 0.10 -8.01
N SER A 57 -5.47 -0.68 -6.98
CA SER A 57 -4.43 -1.70 -7.11
C SER A 57 -4.78 -2.84 -8.06
N PHE A 58 -6.06 -3.04 -8.39
CA PHE A 58 -6.48 -4.03 -9.40
C PHE A 58 -6.31 -3.49 -10.83
N GLN A 59 -6.10 -2.19 -10.97
CA GLN A 59 -5.82 -1.54 -12.26
C GLN A 59 -4.32 -1.51 -12.58
N LEU A 60 -3.45 -1.81 -11.61
CA LEU A 60 -2.02 -1.99 -11.82
C LEU A 60 -1.75 -3.32 -12.52
N ASP A 61 -1.06 -3.27 -13.66
CA ASP A 61 -0.56 -4.46 -14.33
C ASP A 61 0.69 -5.02 -13.61
N HIS A 62 0.48 -5.94 -12.67
CA HIS A 62 1.58 -6.56 -11.90
C HIS A 62 2.59 -7.34 -12.77
N THR A 63 2.28 -7.65 -14.04
CA THR A 63 3.22 -8.33 -14.93
C THR A 63 4.28 -7.39 -15.52
N LYS A 64 4.05 -6.07 -15.46
CA LYS A 64 4.93 -5.04 -16.03
C LYS A 64 5.83 -4.35 -15.01
N VAL A 65 5.57 -4.54 -13.73
CA VAL A 65 6.33 -3.88 -12.67
C VAL A 65 7.59 -4.65 -12.32
N LYS A 66 8.61 -3.94 -11.85
CA LYS A 66 9.88 -4.52 -11.37
C LYS A 66 10.11 -4.12 -9.92
N ALA A 67 9.96 -5.06 -8.99
CA ALA A 67 10.27 -4.85 -7.59
C ALA A 67 11.81 -4.88 -7.34
N PRO A 68 12.29 -4.22 -6.28
CA PRO A 68 11.53 -3.35 -5.37
C PRO A 68 11.25 -1.95 -5.94
N PHE A 69 10.13 -1.34 -5.54
CA PHE A 69 9.78 0.03 -5.95
C PHE A 69 8.93 0.77 -4.91
N VAL A 70 8.85 2.09 -5.05
CA VAL A 70 7.94 2.97 -4.33
C VAL A 70 7.10 3.74 -5.35
N ARG A 71 5.77 3.58 -5.29
CA ARG A 71 4.84 4.17 -6.26
C ARG A 71 3.76 4.95 -5.55
N VAL A 72 3.41 6.14 -6.05
CA VAL A 72 2.18 6.83 -5.65
C VAL A 72 1.00 6.03 -6.20
N ALA A 73 0.28 5.35 -5.31
CA ALA A 73 -0.89 4.55 -5.65
C ALA A 73 -2.16 5.40 -5.70
N HIS A 74 -2.27 6.41 -4.84
CA HIS A 74 -3.38 7.36 -4.86
C HIS A 74 -2.94 8.70 -4.30
N GLN A 75 -3.49 9.78 -4.85
CA GLN A 75 -3.33 11.14 -4.30
C GLN A 75 -4.65 11.90 -4.47
N GLU A 76 -5.10 12.54 -3.40
CA GLU A 76 -6.29 13.39 -3.42
C GLU A 76 -6.19 14.53 -2.41
N THR A 77 -6.77 15.68 -2.74
CA THR A 77 -7.04 16.74 -1.76
C THR A 77 -8.30 16.37 -0.97
N LEU A 78 -8.18 16.21 0.34
CA LEU A 78 -9.30 15.95 1.23
C LEU A 78 -10.22 17.19 1.34
N PRO A 79 -11.49 17.04 1.74
CA PRO A 79 -12.42 18.17 1.90
C PRO A 79 -11.92 19.29 2.83
N GLY A 80 -11.03 18.97 3.77
CA GLY A 80 -10.40 19.92 4.69
C GLY A 80 -9.21 20.70 4.10
N GLY A 81 -8.77 20.38 2.88
CA GLY A 81 -7.63 20.99 2.21
C GLY A 81 -6.30 20.26 2.38
N ASP A 82 -6.24 19.23 3.23
CA ASP A 82 -5.05 18.39 3.39
C ASP A 82 -4.85 17.48 2.16
N GLU A 83 -3.60 17.30 1.74
CA GLU A 83 -3.24 16.36 0.69
C GLU A 83 -3.07 14.95 1.26
N PHE A 84 -3.90 14.00 0.85
CA PHE A 84 -3.75 12.59 1.17
C PHE A 84 -2.95 11.87 0.08
N ILE A 85 -1.90 11.13 0.46
CA ILE A 85 -1.09 10.36 -0.47
C ILE A 85 -0.91 8.93 0.06
N LYS A 86 -1.23 7.96 -0.79
CA LYS A 86 -1.05 6.53 -0.55
C LYS A 86 0.09 5.99 -1.41
N TYR A 87 1.06 5.36 -0.78
CA TYR A 87 2.23 4.75 -1.41
C TYR A 87 2.13 3.23 -1.43
N ASP A 88 2.38 2.62 -2.58
CA ASP A 88 2.69 1.20 -2.74
C ASP A 88 4.21 1.02 -2.56
N VAL A 89 4.60 0.47 -1.41
CA VAL A 89 5.98 0.12 -1.08
C VAL A 89 6.17 -1.35 -1.36
N ARG A 90 6.69 -1.66 -2.55
CA ARG A 90 6.80 -3.03 -3.05
C ARG A 90 8.17 -3.61 -2.73
N PHE A 91 8.19 -4.61 -1.85
CA PHE A 91 9.40 -5.32 -1.48
C PHE A 91 9.72 -6.49 -2.42
N CYS A 92 8.68 -7.20 -2.86
CA CYS A 92 8.81 -8.45 -3.59
C CYS A 92 8.18 -8.38 -4.98
N GLN A 93 8.80 -9.06 -5.95
CA GLN A 93 8.28 -9.19 -7.30
C GLN A 93 6.93 -9.94 -7.29
N PRO A 94 5.83 -9.32 -7.75
CA PRO A 94 4.53 -9.96 -7.78
C PRO A 94 4.53 -11.31 -8.50
N ASN A 95 3.88 -12.31 -7.91
CA ASN A 95 3.75 -13.68 -8.42
C ASN A 95 5.07 -14.45 -8.61
N VAL A 96 6.20 -13.94 -8.09
CA VAL A 96 7.52 -14.59 -8.17
C VAL A 96 8.10 -14.84 -6.78
N GLU A 97 8.02 -13.85 -5.90
CA GLU A 97 8.49 -13.94 -4.52
C GLU A 97 7.50 -13.28 -3.56
N HIS A 98 7.59 -13.62 -2.27
CA HIS A 98 6.81 -13.03 -1.20
C HIS A 98 7.61 -13.05 0.11
N LEU A 99 7.14 -12.29 1.10
CA LEU A 99 7.65 -12.31 2.46
C LEU A 99 6.87 -13.34 3.29
N ASP A 100 7.53 -14.03 4.21
CA ASP A 100 6.84 -14.89 5.18
C ASP A 100 6.09 -14.05 6.21
N MET A 101 4.96 -14.57 6.72
CA MET A 101 4.09 -13.80 7.62
C MET A 101 4.77 -13.24 8.87
N PRO A 102 5.66 -13.97 9.59
CA PRO A 102 6.41 -13.39 10.71
C PRO A 102 7.29 -12.20 10.31
N VAL A 103 7.80 -12.18 9.07
CA VAL A 103 8.58 -11.06 8.53
C VAL A 103 7.67 -9.88 8.20
N VAL A 104 6.55 -10.13 7.52
CA VAL A 104 5.54 -9.11 7.20
C VAL A 104 5.08 -8.40 8.47
N HIS A 105 4.73 -9.17 9.49
CA HIS A 105 4.22 -8.67 10.76
C HIS A 105 5.28 -7.90 11.57
N SER A 106 6.54 -8.36 11.53
CA SER A 106 7.64 -7.65 12.19
C SER A 106 7.97 -6.34 11.48
N LEU A 107 7.93 -6.31 10.15
CA LEU A 107 8.08 -5.07 9.38
C LEU A 107 6.91 -4.11 9.65
N GLU A 108 5.67 -4.58 9.72
CA GLU A 108 4.51 -3.75 10.08
C GLU A 108 4.73 -3.01 11.41
N HIS A 109 5.06 -3.74 12.47
CA HIS A 109 5.37 -3.16 13.78
C HIS A 109 6.51 -2.15 13.72
N SER A 110 7.63 -2.54 13.09
CA SER A 110 8.85 -1.75 13.11
C SER A 110 8.75 -0.50 12.24
N MET A 111 8.08 -0.61 11.07
CA MET A 111 7.81 0.53 10.19
C MET A 111 6.83 1.51 10.84
N ALA A 112 5.77 1.01 11.49
CA ALA A 112 4.80 1.86 12.17
C ALA A 112 5.45 2.63 13.33
N GLU A 113 6.31 2.00 14.12
CA GLU A 113 7.01 2.66 15.22
C GLU A 113 8.07 3.64 14.71
N HIS A 114 9.09 3.13 14.00
CA HIS A 114 10.28 3.92 13.65
C HIS A 114 10.02 5.01 12.61
N MET A 115 9.05 4.85 11.71
CA MET A 115 8.76 5.92 10.74
C MET A 115 8.23 7.18 11.42
N ARG A 116 7.60 7.04 12.60
CA ARG A 116 7.09 8.19 13.38
C ARG A 116 8.21 8.99 14.06
N ASP A 117 9.42 8.45 14.14
CA ASP A 117 10.61 9.21 14.54
C ASP A 117 11.06 10.20 13.45
N HIS A 118 10.67 9.95 12.19
CA HIS A 118 11.07 10.74 11.02
C HIS A 118 9.95 11.60 10.45
N THR A 119 8.70 11.39 10.86
CA THR A 119 7.56 12.22 10.44
C THR A 119 6.37 12.09 11.39
N ASP A 120 5.66 13.20 11.61
CA ASP A 120 4.36 13.25 12.29
C ASP A 120 3.16 13.12 11.34
N LYS A 121 3.42 12.99 10.03
CA LYS A 121 2.38 12.97 8.97
C LYS A 121 2.06 11.56 8.44
N LEU A 122 2.52 10.52 9.12
CA LEU A 122 2.14 9.13 8.82
C LEU A 122 0.77 8.81 9.41
N LEU A 123 -0.21 8.53 8.55
CA LEU A 123 -1.54 8.09 8.97
C LEU A 123 -1.56 6.59 9.27
N ASP A 124 -0.96 5.78 8.40
CA ASP A 124 -1.02 4.32 8.48
C ASP A 124 0.13 3.66 7.72
N PHE A 125 0.53 2.48 8.18
CA PHE A 125 1.45 1.59 7.47
C PHE A 125 0.95 0.15 7.60
N SER A 126 0.33 -0.38 6.54
CA SER A 126 -0.38 -1.65 6.56
C SER A 126 0.18 -2.66 5.56
N PRO A 127 0.25 -3.96 5.90
CA PRO A 127 0.69 -5.00 4.98
C PRO A 127 -0.33 -5.27 3.87
N MET A 128 0.17 -5.61 2.68
CA MET A 128 -0.68 -6.14 1.62
C MET A 128 -0.96 -7.62 1.87
N GLY A 129 -2.22 -8.05 1.69
CA GLY A 129 -2.60 -9.46 1.85
C GLY A 129 -1.93 -10.44 0.88
N CYS A 130 -1.34 -9.94 -0.23
CA CYS A 130 -0.52 -10.75 -1.13
C CYS A 130 0.93 -10.94 -0.66
N GLN A 131 1.31 -10.38 0.50
CA GLN A 131 2.63 -10.54 1.15
C GLN A 131 3.82 -10.03 0.32
N THR A 132 3.59 -9.14 -0.65
CA THR A 132 4.66 -8.61 -1.52
C THR A 132 5.10 -7.19 -1.19
N GLY A 133 4.42 -6.52 -0.26
CA GLY A 133 4.68 -5.13 0.08
C GLY A 133 3.70 -4.57 1.09
N PHE A 134 3.72 -3.25 1.23
CA PHE A 134 2.96 -2.50 2.20
C PHE A 134 2.34 -1.26 1.56
N TYR A 135 1.26 -0.77 2.15
CA TYR A 135 0.77 0.58 1.88
C TYR A 135 1.18 1.52 3.00
N ALA A 136 1.72 2.68 2.63
CA ALA A 136 1.88 3.80 3.55
C ALA A 136 0.88 4.90 3.17
N MET A 137 0.17 5.45 4.14
CA MET A 137 -0.76 6.57 3.93
C MET A 137 -0.24 7.78 4.69
N THR A 138 -0.16 8.92 4.03
CA THR A 138 0.51 10.13 4.56
C THR A 138 -0.30 11.39 4.27
N LEU A 139 -0.03 12.44 5.04
CA LEU A 139 -0.53 13.79 4.78
C LEU A 139 0.57 14.65 4.15
N GLY A 140 0.43 14.99 2.87
CA GLY A 140 1.25 15.99 2.18
C GLY A 140 2.73 15.66 2.01
N ILE A 141 3.19 14.45 2.34
CA ILE A 141 4.58 14.01 2.12
C ILE A 141 4.73 13.67 0.64
N GLN A 142 5.59 14.38 -0.09
CA GLN A 142 5.81 14.13 -1.52
C GLN A 142 6.79 12.97 -1.76
N PRO A 143 6.82 12.35 -2.96
CA PRO A 143 7.57 11.10 -3.19
C PRO A 143 9.06 11.13 -2.81
N GLU A 144 9.77 12.23 -3.08
CA GLU A 144 11.19 12.36 -2.72
C GLU A 144 11.41 12.39 -1.20
N GLU A 145 10.56 13.14 -0.49
CA GLU A 145 10.56 13.22 0.97
C GLU A 145 10.19 11.85 1.58
N PHE A 146 9.13 11.21 1.05
CA PHE A 146 8.70 9.89 1.49
C PHE A 146 9.79 8.83 1.31
N MET A 147 10.49 8.81 0.17
CA MET A 147 11.61 7.89 -0.05
C MET A 147 12.77 8.16 0.92
N SER A 148 13.00 9.42 1.30
CA SER A 148 14.04 9.76 2.30
C SER A 148 13.66 9.27 3.70
N ILE A 149 12.39 9.46 4.10
CA ILE A 149 11.83 8.95 5.37
C ILE A 149 11.86 7.43 5.41
N LEU A 150 11.43 6.76 4.33
CA LEU A 150 11.45 5.31 4.20
C LEU A 150 12.88 4.78 4.34
N GLN A 151 13.85 5.42 3.70
CA GLN A 151 15.26 5.03 3.82
C GLN A 151 15.77 5.13 5.26
N ALA A 152 15.52 6.25 5.96
CA ALA A 152 15.91 6.41 7.35
C ALA A 152 15.26 5.35 8.25
N THR A 153 13.96 5.12 8.08
CA THR A 153 13.20 4.08 8.80
C THR A 153 13.79 2.69 8.59
N LEU A 154 14.12 2.32 7.35
CA LEU A 154 14.70 1.01 7.05
C LEU A 154 16.10 0.85 7.66
N VAL A 155 16.88 1.92 7.73
CA VAL A 155 18.18 1.91 8.43
C VAL A 155 17.98 1.64 9.92
N ASP A 156 16.98 2.23 10.57
CA ASP A 156 16.67 1.94 11.97
C ASP A 156 16.27 0.47 12.15
N ILE A 157 15.42 -0.07 11.26
CA ILE A 157 14.99 -1.47 11.30
C ILE A 157 16.17 -2.43 11.14
N VAL A 158 17.12 -2.14 10.25
CA VAL A 158 18.35 -2.97 10.10
C VAL A 158 19.14 -3.00 11.41
N ASN A 159 19.14 -1.92 12.19
CA ASN A 159 19.93 -1.77 13.40
C ASN A 159 19.14 -2.05 14.71
N MET A 160 17.84 -2.37 14.62
CA MET A 160 17.03 -2.60 15.82
C MET A 160 17.42 -3.90 16.53
N ASN A 161 17.29 -3.94 17.86
CA ASN A 161 17.65 -5.11 18.66
C ASN A 161 16.46 -6.03 18.96
N GLU A 162 15.24 -5.55 18.76
CA GLU A 162 14.00 -6.29 18.99
C GLU A 162 12.89 -5.71 18.10
N VAL A 163 11.83 -6.49 17.89
CA VAL A 163 10.63 -5.99 17.20
C VAL A 163 9.75 -5.26 18.23
N PRO A 164 9.39 -3.99 18.01
CA PRO A 164 8.56 -3.23 18.93
C PRO A 164 7.24 -3.94 19.23
N ALA A 165 6.80 -3.93 20.49
CA ALA A 165 5.50 -4.47 20.91
C ALA A 165 5.25 -5.96 20.55
N ALA A 166 6.29 -6.75 20.31
CA ALA A 166 6.20 -8.20 20.03
C ALA A 166 5.91 -9.02 21.32
N ASN A 167 4.75 -8.78 21.93
CA ASN A 167 4.29 -9.45 23.14
C ASN A 167 2.76 -9.62 23.16
N GLU A 168 2.24 -10.51 24.00
CA GLU A 168 0.81 -10.87 24.03
C GLU A 168 -0.12 -9.74 24.55
N VAL A 169 0.43 -8.68 25.13
CA VAL A 169 -0.36 -7.54 25.65
C VAL A 169 -0.65 -6.54 24.54
N GLN A 170 0.33 -6.30 23.67
CA GLN A 170 0.28 -5.24 22.66
C GLN A 170 0.08 -5.75 21.24
N CYS A 171 0.22 -7.05 21.02
CA CYS A 171 0.10 -7.69 19.71
C CYS A 171 -0.96 -8.81 19.73
N GLY A 172 -1.81 -8.83 18.70
CA GLY A 172 -2.82 -9.89 18.52
C GLY A 172 -2.22 -11.28 18.31
N TRP A 173 -0.95 -11.38 17.91
CA TRP A 173 -0.21 -12.63 17.81
C TRP A 173 1.29 -12.46 18.11
N GLY A 174 1.62 -12.11 19.35
CA GLY A 174 3.00 -11.79 19.77
C GLY A 174 4.07 -12.89 19.58
N LYS A 175 3.71 -14.12 19.24
CA LYS A 175 4.66 -15.19 18.91
C LYS A 175 5.08 -15.22 17.42
N SER A 176 4.32 -14.55 16.55
CA SER A 176 4.53 -14.59 15.09
C SER A 176 5.44 -13.45 14.64
N HIS A 177 6.70 -13.45 15.08
CA HIS A 177 7.69 -12.42 14.72
C HIS A 177 9.02 -13.03 14.30
N SER A 178 9.78 -12.25 13.52
CA SER A 178 11.14 -12.58 13.07
C SER A 178 11.94 -11.30 12.93
N LEU A 179 12.75 -10.98 13.95
CA LEU A 179 13.69 -9.85 13.92
C LEU A 179 14.66 -9.96 12.74
N ALA A 180 15.34 -11.11 12.65
CA ALA A 180 16.34 -11.36 11.60
C ALA A 180 15.71 -11.29 10.20
N GLY A 181 14.49 -11.78 10.02
CA GLY A 181 13.79 -11.71 8.75
C GLY A 181 13.39 -10.27 8.37
N ALA A 182 12.93 -9.47 9.34
CA ALA A 182 12.63 -8.06 9.11
C ALA A 182 13.88 -7.26 8.73
N GLN A 183 14.98 -7.46 9.46
CA GLN A 183 16.29 -6.84 9.15
C GLN A 183 16.78 -7.23 7.75
N ALA A 184 16.70 -8.52 7.38
CA ALA A 184 17.11 -8.99 6.06
C ALA A 184 16.25 -8.40 4.93
N ALA A 185 14.93 -8.31 5.13
CA ALA A 185 14.03 -7.69 4.16
C ALA A 185 14.26 -6.18 4.02
N ALA A 186 14.51 -5.48 5.13
CA ALA A 186 14.83 -4.06 5.13
C ALA A 186 16.17 -3.79 4.43
N GLN A 187 17.20 -4.61 4.71
CA GLN A 187 18.49 -4.52 4.04
C GLN A 187 18.35 -4.76 2.53
N LYS A 188 17.63 -5.81 2.11
CA LYS A 188 17.36 -6.08 0.69
C LYS A 188 16.68 -4.88 0.02
N MET A 189 15.71 -4.25 0.67
CA MET A 189 15.06 -3.04 0.12
C MET A 189 16.06 -1.88 -0.04
N LEU A 190 16.93 -1.66 0.95
CA LEU A 190 17.97 -0.61 0.93
C LEU A 190 19.04 -0.85 -0.14
N ASP A 191 19.45 -2.09 -0.37
CA ASP A 191 20.45 -2.45 -1.39
C ASP A 191 20.02 -2.01 -2.80
N HIS A 192 18.72 -1.86 -3.03
CA HIS A 192 18.11 -1.42 -4.27
C HIS A 192 17.55 0.01 -4.22
N ARG A 193 18.02 0.87 -3.30
CA ARG A 193 17.54 2.24 -3.09
C ARG A 193 17.47 3.09 -4.37
N GLU A 194 18.44 2.94 -5.26
CA GLU A 194 18.52 3.67 -6.54
C GLU A 194 17.47 3.23 -7.57
N GLU A 195 16.80 2.10 -7.33
CA GLU A 195 15.78 1.54 -8.20
C GLU A 195 14.36 1.94 -7.78
N TRP A 196 14.15 2.51 -6.59
CA TRP A 196 12.80 2.68 -6.03
C TRP A 196 11.83 3.49 -6.92
N GLY A 197 12.33 4.49 -7.65
CA GLY A 197 11.53 5.27 -8.60
C GLY A 197 11.26 4.58 -9.94
N ARG A 198 11.84 3.41 -10.21
CA ARG A 198 11.77 2.68 -11.49
C ARG A 198 10.73 1.56 -11.42
N ILE A 199 9.47 1.93 -11.57
CA ILE A 199 8.33 1.03 -11.35
C ILE A 199 8.23 -0.08 -12.40
N TYR A 200 8.52 0.21 -13.67
CA TYR A 200 8.29 -0.71 -14.79
C TYR A 200 9.60 -1.27 -15.35
N SER A 201 9.60 -2.55 -15.75
CA SER A 201 10.69 -3.10 -16.56
C SER A 201 10.57 -2.55 -17.98
N HIS A 202 11.65 -1.91 -18.46
CA HIS A 202 11.78 -1.46 -19.85
C HIS A 202 11.73 -2.63 -20.83
#